data_AF-A0A351EXW5-F1
#
_entry.id   AF-A0A351EXW5-F1
#
_cell.length_a   1.000
_cell.length_b   1.000
_cell.length_c   1.000
_cell.angle_alpha   90.00
_cell.angle_beta   90.00
_cell.angle_gamma   90.00
#
_symmetry.space_group_name_H-M   'P 1'
#
loop_
_entity.id
_entity.type
_entity.pdbx_description
1 polymer ?
#
loop_
_entity_poly.entity_id
_entity_poly.type
_entity_poly.pdbx_seq_one_letter_code
_entity_poly.pdbx_strand_id
1 'polypeptide(L)'
;MTTLYETNIDDMDPRLWPHVLDTLLAAGALDAWLTPIVMKKGRPAFQLSALCEPESAERVRTVFFHETTTIGIREVQVQRH
;
A
#
# COMPACT_ATOMS: atom_id res chain seq x y z
N MET A 1 -9.77 15.06 -3.45
CA MET A 1 -8.31 15.13 -3.70
C MET A 1 -7.81 13.72 -3.64
N THR A 2 -6.94 13.32 -4.57
CA THR A 2 -6.44 11.95 -4.61
C THR A 2 -5.59 11.70 -3.36
N THR A 3 -5.67 10.50 -2.79
CA THR A 3 -4.93 10.12 -1.58
C THR A 3 -3.88 9.07 -1.92
N LEU A 4 -2.67 9.26 -1.40
CA LEU A 4 -1.61 8.27 -1.41
C LEU A 4 -1.55 7.57 -0.04
N TYR A 5 -1.76 6.26 -0.03
CA TYR A 5 -1.58 5.41 1.14
C TYR A 5 -0.23 4.72 1.10
N GLU A 6 0.48 4.72 2.23
CA GLU A 6 1.79 4.07 2.34
C GLU A 6 1.97 3.32 3.67
N THR A 7 2.62 2.16 3.61
CA THR A 7 3.13 1.46 4.79
C THR A 7 4.41 0.68 4.48
N ASN A 8 5.19 0.38 5.52
CA ASN A 8 6.44 -0.35 5.43
C ASN A 8 6.25 -1.74 6.05
N ILE A 9 6.63 -2.80 5.34
CA ILE A 9 6.37 -4.19 5.73
C ILE A 9 7.66 -5.01 5.60
N ASP A 10 8.12 -5.58 6.72
CA ASP A 10 9.37 -6.36 6.83
C ASP A 10 9.16 -7.82 7.29
N ASP A 11 7.90 -8.26 7.44
CA ASP A 11 7.53 -9.54 8.05
C ASP A 11 6.50 -10.35 7.24
N MET A 12 6.32 -10.02 5.95
CA MET A 12 5.42 -10.71 5.03
C MET A 12 6.16 -11.57 4.00
N ASP A 13 5.58 -12.71 3.60
CA ASP A 13 6.13 -13.55 2.52
C ASP A 13 6.11 -12.77 1.18
N PRO A 14 7.26 -12.52 0.53
CA PRO A 14 7.31 -11.74 -0.71
C PRO A 14 6.51 -12.32 -1.87
N ARG A 15 6.17 -13.61 -1.84
CA ARG A 15 5.36 -14.26 -2.90
C ARG A 15 3.90 -13.81 -2.90
N LEU A 16 3.44 -13.18 -1.82
CA LEU A 16 2.08 -12.68 -1.69
C LEU A 16 1.88 -11.31 -2.35
N TRP A 17 2.96 -10.59 -2.66
CA TRP A 17 2.89 -9.25 -3.23
C TRP A 17 2.07 -9.11 -4.52
N PRO A 18 2.18 -10.03 -5.52
CA PRO A 18 1.32 -9.95 -6.70
C PRO A 18 -0.17 -9.92 -6.35
N HIS A 19 -0.60 -10.76 -5.40
CA HIS A 19 -1.99 -10.77 -4.95
C HIS A 19 -2.40 -9.46 -4.28
N VAL A 20 -1.58 -8.91 -3.39
CA VAL A 20 -1.87 -7.64 -2.72
C VAL A 20 -2.04 -6.51 -3.74
N LEU A 21 -1.14 -6.42 -4.73
CA LEU A 21 -1.20 -5.40 -5.78
C LEU A 21 -2.46 -5.56 -6.64
N ASP A 22 -2.78 -6.79 -7.07
CA ASP A 22 -4.00 -7.06 -7.85
C ASP A 22 -5.27 -6.70 -7.05
N THR A 23 -5.30 -7.02 -5.75
CA THR A 23 -6.44 -6.72 -4.87
C THR A 23 -6.60 -5.21 -4.63
N LEU A 24 -5.49 -4.45 -4.52
CA LEU A 24 -5.53 -2.99 -4.43
C LEU A 24 -6.10 -2.36 -5.71
N LEU A 25 -5.63 -2.81 -6.87
CA LEU A 25 -6.12 -2.35 -8.17
C LEU A 25 -7.60 -2.70 -8.35
N ALA A 26 -8.01 -3.92 -8.00
CA ALA A 26 -9.40 -4.35 -8.05
C ALA A 26 -10.31 -3.57 -7.08
N ALA A 27 -9.80 -3.11 -5.94
CA ALA A 27 -10.52 -2.24 -4.99
C ALA A 27 -10.75 -0.81 -5.53
N GLY A 28 -10.04 -0.43 -6.59
CA GLY A 28 -10.16 0.86 -7.27
C GLY A 28 -8.96 1.78 -7.06
N ALA A 29 -7.80 1.28 -6.61
CA ALA A 29 -6.58 2.05 -6.68
C ALA A 29 -6.27 2.41 -8.14
N LEU A 30 -5.88 3.66 -8.37
CA LEU A 30 -5.40 4.14 -9.67
C LEU A 30 -4.04 3.55 -10.02
N ASP A 31 -3.21 3.35 -8.99
CA ASP A 31 -1.90 2.73 -9.08
C ASP A 31 -1.53 2.09 -7.73
N ALA A 32 -0.74 1.03 -7.76
CA ALA A 32 -0.22 0.34 -6.60
C ALA A 32 1.18 -0.20 -6.90
N TRP A 33 2.15 0.06 -6.02
CA TRP A 33 3.53 -0.32 -6.25
C TRP A 33 4.29 -0.65 -4.97
N LEU A 34 5.45 -1.28 -5.15
CA LEU A 34 6.38 -1.62 -4.08
C LEU A 34 7.70 -0.89 -4.30
N THR A 35 8.24 -0.31 -3.23
CA THR A 35 9.60 0.24 -3.19
C THR A 35 10.45 -0.58 -2.22
N PRO A 36 11.53 -1.24 -2.68
CA PRO A 36 12.45 -1.94 -1.77
C PRO A 36 13.13 -0.95 -0.82
N ILE A 37 13.14 -1.24 0.47
CA ILE A 37 13.77 -0.42 1.51
C ILE A 37 14.53 -1.28 2.52
N VAL A 38 15.36 -0.63 3.35
CA VAL A 38 15.99 -1.25 4.52
C VAL A 38 15.47 -0.59 5.78
N MET A 39 14.96 -1.38 6.71
CA MET A 39 14.42 -0.91 7.99
C MET A 39 15.41 -1.11 9.15
N LYS A 40 15.02 -0.69 10.36
CA LYS A 40 15.81 -0.88 11.60
C LYS A 40 16.29 -2.33 11.72
N LYS A 41 17.46 -2.52 12.35
CA LYS A 41 18.13 -3.83 12.44
C LYS A 41 18.57 -4.41 11.08
N GLY A 42 18.67 -3.58 10.03
CA GLY A 42 19.15 -3.99 8.71
C GLY A 42 18.18 -4.91 7.96
N ARG A 43 16.89 -4.88 8.31
CA ARG A 43 15.90 -5.78 7.73
C ARG A 43 15.50 -5.33 6.33
N PRO A 44 15.61 -6.21 5.31
CA PRO A 44 14.99 -5.97 4.01
C PRO A 44 13.48 -5.88 4.17
N ALA A 45 12.87 -4.91 3.49
CA ALA A 45 11.44 -4.64 3.57
C ALA A 45 10.93 -4.03 2.27
N PHE A 46 9.61 -3.90 2.15
CA PHE A 46 8.98 -3.14 1.09
C PHE A 46 8.13 -2.02 1.67
N GLN A 47 8.20 -0.83 1.07
CA GLN A 47 7.14 0.16 1.19
C GLN A 47 6.07 -0.15 0.15
N LEU A 48 4.87 -0.48 0.61
CA LEU A 48 3.68 -0.60 -0.21
C LEU A 48 3.02 0.78 -0.31
N SER A 49 2.77 1.21 -1.54
CA SER A 49 2.13 2.49 -1.84
C SER A 49 0.93 2.26 -2.77
N ALA A 50 -0.19 2.96 -2.54
CA ALA A 50 -1.35 2.94 -3.43
C ALA A 50 -1.95 4.34 -3.57
N LEU A 51 -2.23 4.74 -4.80
CA LEU A 51 -2.85 6.02 -5.14
C LEU A 51 -4.34 5.80 -5.44
N CYS A 52 -5.23 6.55 -4.83
CA CYS A 52 -6.67 6.32 -4.98
C CYS A 52 -7.51 7.61 -4.96
N GLU A 53 -8.62 7.59 -5.70
CA GLU A 53 -9.64 8.66 -5.64
C GLU A 53 -10.47 8.56 -4.35
N PRO A 54 -11.09 9.66 -3.89
CA PRO A 54 -11.91 9.66 -2.67
C PRO A 54 -12.98 8.55 -2.61
N GLU A 55 -13.59 8.20 -3.74
CA GLU A 55 -14.65 7.19 -3.85
C GLU A 55 -14.14 5.75 -3.63
N SER A 56 -12.83 5.55 -3.75
CA SER A 56 -12.14 4.25 -3.58
C SER A 56 -11.33 4.16 -2.29
N ALA A 57 -11.11 5.28 -1.62
CA ALA A 57 -10.17 5.43 -0.51
C ALA A 57 -10.41 4.41 0.62
N GLU A 58 -11.66 4.26 1.07
CA GLU A 58 -11.98 3.32 2.16
C GLU A 58 -11.78 1.85 1.76
N ARG A 59 -12.09 1.48 0.51
CA ARG A 59 -11.86 0.12 0.02
C ARG A 59 -10.37 -0.19 -0.08
N VAL A 60 -9.60 0.72 -0.65
CA VAL A 60 -8.14 0.58 -0.77
C VAL A 60 -7.51 0.51 0.61
N ARG A 61 -7.88 1.40 1.54
CA ARG A 61 -7.44 1.36 2.93
C ARG A 61 -7.72 0.01 3.59
N THR A 62 -8.93 -0.54 3.38
CA THR A 62 -9.32 -1.85 3.92
C THR A 62 -8.38 -2.96 3.43
N VAL A 63 -7.99 -2.95 2.16
CA VAL A 63 -7.06 -3.94 1.59
C VAL A 63 -5.71 -3.91 2.29
N PHE A 64 -5.17 -2.73 2.64
CA PHE A 64 -3.91 -2.66 3.40
C PHE A 64 -3.99 -3.44 4.72
N PHE A 65 -5.09 -3.33 5.45
CA PHE A 65 -5.23 -3.99 6.76
C PHE A 65 -5.62 -5.48 6.67
N HIS A 66 -6.30 -5.89 5.60
CA HIS A 66 -6.74 -7.27 5.44
C HIS A 66 -5.72 -8.16 4.73
N GLU A 67 -5.01 -7.61 3.74
CA GLU A 67 -4.10 -8.37 2.87
C GLU A 67 -2.65 -8.28 3.31
N THR A 68 -2.32 -7.47 4.32
CA THR A 68 -0.94 -7.30 4.79
C THR A 68 -0.83 -7.42 6.30
N THR A 69 0.41 -7.53 6.78
CA THR A 69 0.74 -7.57 8.22
C THR A 69 0.76 -6.19 8.87
N THR A 70 0.48 -5.11 8.13
CA THR A 70 0.59 -3.75 8.64
C THR A 70 -0.36 -3.47 9.80
N ILE A 71 0.11 -2.72 10.80
CA ILE A 71 -0.70 -2.23 11.92
C ILE A 71 -1.23 -0.80 11.71
N GLY A 72 -0.78 -0.14 10.65
CA GLY A 72 -1.12 1.24 10.35
C GLY A 72 -0.73 1.64 8.93
N ILE A 73 -1.27 2.75 8.46
CA ILE A 73 -0.91 3.35 7.18
C ILE A 73 -0.70 4.85 7.37
N ARG A 74 0.10 5.45 6.49
CA ARG A 74 0.22 6.90 6.35
C ARG A 74 -0.58 7.34 5.13
N GLU A 75 -1.19 8.51 5.21
CA GLU A 75 -2.01 9.06 4.14
C GLU A 75 -1.48 10.45 3.76
N VAL A 76 -1.32 10.71 2.46
CA VAL A 76 -0.91 12.01 1.93
C VAL A 76 -1.90 12.45 0.86
N GLN A 77 -2.42 13.67 0.99
CA GLN A 77 -3.25 14.26 -0.06
C GLN A 77 -2.35 14.73 -1.20
N VAL A 78 -2.64 14.28 -2.42
CA VAL A 78 -1.87 14.63 -3.62
C VAL A 78 -2.75 15.31 -4.66
N GLN A 79 -2.19 16.33 -5.32
CA GLN A 79 -2.83 16.95 -6.49
C GLN A 79 -2.38 16.21 -7.74
N ARG A 80 -3.33 15.91 -8.63
CA ARG A 80 -3.08 15.28 -9.92
C ARG A 80 -3.63 16.22 -11.01
N HIS A 81 -2.85 16.46 -12.05
CA HIS A 81 -3.17 17.35 -13.17
C HIS A 81 -3.38 16.55 -14.46
#